data_AF-A0A354A1S4-F1
#
_entry.id   AF-A0A354A1S4-F1
#
_cell.length_a   1.000
_cell.length_b   1.000
_cell.length_c   1.000
_cell.angle_alpha   90.00
_cell.angle_beta   90.00
_cell.angle_gamma   90.00
#
_symmetry.space_group_name_H-M   'P 1'
#
loop_
_entity.id
_entity.type
_entity.pdbx_description
1 polymer ?
#
loop_
_entity_poly.entity_id
_entity_poly.type
_entity_poly.pdbx_seq_one_letter_code
_entity_poly.pdbx_strand_id
1 'polypeptide(L)'
;MRKFMLFFFTVSLLVSSATIVSAGDFDWLKDLSIRAEADPSGFRASLATRFNIGDTEISAVLSNVERPEDAYMVLRLGEMSAKPTTYVIEKYKAGKHKGWGSLAQSMGIKPGSREFHALKGGGDLYNGKDKGNGKNRSKGKGKV
;
A
#
# COMPACT_ATOMS: atom_id res chain seq x y z
N MET A 1 -57.64 -35.43 1.30
CA MET A 1 -57.06 -34.72 2.46
C MET A 1 -55.58 -34.48 2.14
N ARG A 2 -55.20 -33.29 1.65
CA ARG A 2 -54.41 -32.27 2.38
C ARG A 2 -53.16 -32.89 3.03
N LYS A 3 -51.91 -32.53 2.70
CA LYS A 3 -51.31 -31.17 2.65
C LYS A 3 -50.05 -31.24 1.75
N PHE A 4 -49.99 -30.49 0.65
CA PHE A 4 -49.32 -29.19 0.54
C PHE A 4 -47.86 -29.16 1.04
N MET A 5 -46.95 -29.28 0.09
CA MET A 5 -45.82 -28.37 -0.18
C MET A 5 -45.17 -27.67 1.02
N LEU A 6 -43.92 -28.00 1.33
CA LEU A 6 -43.01 -27.07 1.99
C LEU A 6 -41.73 -26.92 1.17
N PHE A 7 -41.54 -25.66 0.81
CA PHE A 7 -40.61 -25.07 -0.12
C PHE A 7 -39.18 -25.06 0.42
N PHE A 8 -38.23 -25.11 -0.52
CA PHE A 8 -36.81 -24.83 -0.34
C PHE A 8 -36.55 -23.42 0.22
N PHE A 9 -35.28 -23.21 0.63
CA PHE A 9 -34.61 -21.93 0.88
C PHE A 9 -34.78 -21.28 2.26
N THR A 10 -34.06 -21.80 3.26
CA THR A 10 -33.54 -20.96 4.35
C THR A 10 -32.11 -20.55 4.02
N VAL A 11 -32.00 -19.31 3.56
CA VAL A 11 -30.79 -18.57 3.21
C VAL A 11 -29.76 -18.65 4.34
N SER A 12 -28.61 -19.27 4.05
CA SER A 12 -27.41 -19.18 4.89
C SER A 12 -26.84 -17.77 4.72
N LEU A 13 -27.20 -16.86 5.64
CA LEU A 13 -26.66 -15.51 5.69
C LEU A 13 -25.24 -15.58 6.27
N LEU A 14 -24.27 -15.92 5.43
CA LEU A 14 -22.86 -15.67 5.68
C LEU A 14 -22.65 -14.16 5.73
N VAL A 15 -22.80 -13.58 6.93
CA VAL A 15 -22.21 -12.28 7.24
C VAL A 15 -20.70 -12.51 7.23
N SER A 16 -20.09 -12.33 6.06
CA SER A 16 -18.65 -12.15 5.97
C SER A 16 -18.30 -10.87 6.71
N SER A 17 -17.84 -11.00 7.95
CA SER A 17 -17.15 -9.93 8.66
C SER A 17 -15.97 -9.51 7.79
N ALA A 18 -16.12 -8.41 7.06
CA ALA A 18 -14.99 -7.74 6.44
C ALA A 18 -14.11 -7.28 7.59
N THR A 19 -13.04 -8.02 7.88
CA THR A 19 -11.99 -7.56 8.76
C THR A 19 -11.39 -6.31 8.11
N ILE A 20 -11.75 -5.14 8.63
CA ILE A 20 -11.11 -3.88 8.24
C ILE A 20 -9.74 -3.90 8.90
N VAL A 21 -8.76 -4.52 8.23
CA VAL A 21 -7.35 -4.35 8.56
C VAL A 21 -6.96 -2.99 8.00
N SER A 22 -7.02 -1.97 8.84
CA SER A 22 -6.59 -0.62 8.52
C SER A 22 -5.35 -0.28 9.34
N ALA A 23 -4.19 -0.33 8.69
CA ALA A 23 -2.97 0.46 8.93
C ALA A 23 -1.85 -0.19 8.11
N GLY A 24 -1.96 -0.07 6.79
CA GLY A 24 -0.99 -0.56 5.83
C GLY A 24 -0.99 -2.08 5.67
N ASP A 25 -1.38 -2.55 4.49
CA ASP A 25 -1.25 -3.96 4.09
C ASP A 25 0.21 -4.48 4.19
N PHE A 26 1.18 -3.59 4.42
CA PHE A 26 2.61 -3.87 4.44
C PHE A 26 3.21 -3.45 5.78
N ASP A 27 3.72 -4.43 6.54
CA ASP A 27 4.27 -4.20 7.88
C ASP A 27 5.44 -3.21 7.90
N TRP A 28 6.23 -3.15 6.83
CA TRP A 28 7.40 -2.27 6.72
C TRP A 28 7.03 -0.76 6.73
N LEU A 29 5.76 -0.40 6.50
CA LEU A 29 5.28 0.98 6.60
C LEU A 29 5.33 1.52 8.04
N LYS A 30 5.23 0.64 9.05
CA LYS A 30 5.36 1.04 10.46
C LYS A 30 6.77 1.57 10.74
N ASP A 31 7.79 0.86 10.26
CA ASP A 31 9.18 1.28 10.38
C ASP A 31 9.44 2.59 9.63
N LEU A 32 8.77 2.78 8.48
CA LEU A 32 8.85 4.02 7.72
C LEU A 32 8.22 5.20 8.49
N SER A 33 7.05 5.01 9.10
CA SER A 33 6.38 6.01 9.95
C SER A 33 7.29 6.48 11.08
N ILE A 34 7.89 5.53 11.81
CA ILE A 34 8.79 5.82 12.94
C ILE A 34 9.98 6.68 12.48
N ARG A 35 10.60 6.34 11.35
CA ARG A 35 11.72 7.13 10.80
C ARG A 35 11.28 8.53 10.37
N ALA A 36 10.11 8.61 9.74
CA ALA A 36 9.55 9.88 9.27
C ALA A 36 9.18 10.82 10.42
N GLU A 37 8.69 10.27 11.54
CA GLU A 37 8.40 11.01 12.77
C GLU A 37 9.67 11.44 13.50
N ALA A 38 10.69 10.57 13.52
CA ALA A 38 11.97 10.86 14.18
C ALA A 38 12.80 11.95 13.47
N ASP A 39 12.76 12.00 12.13
CA ASP A 39 13.42 13.04 11.33
C ASP A 39 12.54 13.48 10.13
N PRO A 40 11.57 14.39 10.36
CA PRO A 40 10.68 14.86 9.31
C PRO A 40 11.43 15.57 8.16
N SER A 41 12.48 16.32 8.49
CA SER A 41 13.31 17.02 7.49
C SER A 41 14.08 16.04 6.60
N GLY A 42 14.73 15.04 7.18
CA GLY A 42 15.46 14.02 6.44
C GLY A 42 14.54 13.10 5.65
N PHE A 43 13.34 12.82 6.15
CA PHE A 43 12.29 12.13 5.40
C PHE A 43 11.88 12.91 4.14
N ARG A 44 11.58 14.20 4.28
CA ARG A 44 11.27 15.09 3.15
C ARG A 44 12.39 15.12 2.11
N ALA A 45 13.64 15.30 2.56
CA ALA A 45 14.80 15.30 1.67
C ALA A 45 14.98 13.95 0.96
N SER A 46 14.68 12.84 1.64
CA SER A 46 14.77 11.51 1.06
C SER A 46 13.69 11.28 0.00
N LEU A 47 12.46 11.75 0.22
CA LEU A 47 11.40 11.72 -0.79
C LEU A 47 11.77 12.56 -2.02
N ALA A 48 12.22 13.80 -1.80
CA ALA A 48 12.63 14.70 -2.88
C ALA A 48 13.73 14.09 -3.74
N THR A 49 14.76 13.54 -3.09
CA THR A 49 15.87 12.86 -3.77
C THR A 49 15.41 11.61 -4.51
N ARG A 50 14.57 10.78 -3.88
CA ARG A 50 14.23 9.46 -4.43
C ARG A 50 13.30 9.55 -5.63
N PHE A 51 12.31 10.42 -5.57
CA PHE A 51 11.33 10.61 -6.63
C PHE A 51 11.74 11.73 -7.60
N ASN A 52 12.86 12.41 -7.34
CA ASN A 52 13.36 13.53 -8.13
C ASN A 52 12.31 14.64 -8.32
N ILE A 53 11.71 15.06 -7.20
CA ILE A 53 10.65 16.09 -7.13
C ILE A 53 11.05 17.23 -6.20
N GLY A 54 10.54 18.43 -6.48
CA GLY A 54 10.86 19.64 -5.73
C GLY A 54 10.04 19.83 -4.46
N ASP A 55 10.48 20.76 -3.60
CA ASP A 55 9.85 21.05 -2.29
C ASP A 55 8.37 21.42 -2.37
N THR A 56 7.95 22.11 -3.44
CA THR A 56 6.55 22.47 -3.65
C THR A 56 5.68 21.22 -3.81
N GLU A 57 6.11 20.26 -4.62
CA GLU A 57 5.38 19.01 -4.83
C GLU A 57 5.40 18.14 -3.57
N ILE A 58 6.55 18.05 -2.88
CA ILE A 58 6.66 17.34 -1.59
C ILE A 58 5.69 17.91 -0.56
N SER A 59 5.62 19.23 -0.45
CA SER A 59 4.73 19.91 0.49
C SER A 59 3.26 19.65 0.13
N ALA A 60 2.92 19.68 -1.16
CA ALA A 60 1.58 19.35 -1.63
C ALA A 60 1.19 17.89 -1.33
N VAL A 61 2.10 16.92 -1.50
CA VAL A 61 1.79 15.52 -1.14
C VAL A 61 1.58 15.39 0.37
N LEU A 62 2.50 15.92 1.17
CA LEU A 62 2.45 15.81 2.63
C LEU A 62 1.23 16.49 3.24
N SER A 63 0.73 17.57 2.64
CA SER A 63 -0.51 18.23 3.10
C SER A 63 -1.78 17.46 2.73
N ASN A 64 -1.69 16.43 1.88
CA ASN A 64 -2.82 15.68 1.35
C ASN A 64 -2.95 14.26 1.90
N VAL A 65 -2.00 13.83 2.73
CA VAL A 65 -1.97 12.50 3.35
C VAL A 65 -2.15 12.59 4.86
N GLU A 66 -2.68 11.51 5.47
CA GLU A 66 -2.90 11.48 6.93
C GLU A 66 -1.62 11.20 7.71
N ARG A 67 -0.75 10.34 7.17
CA ARG A 67 0.48 9.92 7.84
C ARG A 67 1.69 10.15 6.94
N PRO A 68 2.87 10.44 7.48
CA PRO A 68 4.06 10.73 6.67
C PRO A 68 4.42 9.61 5.68
N GLU A 69 4.32 8.34 6.08
CA GLU A 69 4.61 7.19 5.21
C GLU A 69 3.61 7.02 4.06
N ASP A 70 2.40 7.54 4.20
CA ASP A 70 1.41 7.55 3.12
C ASP A 70 1.89 8.42 1.94
N ALA A 71 2.70 9.46 2.20
CA ALA A 71 3.30 10.28 1.14
C ALA A 71 4.23 9.45 0.26
N TYR A 72 5.04 8.56 0.87
CA TYR A 72 5.85 7.60 0.12
C TYR A 72 4.95 6.70 -0.73
N MET A 73 3.87 6.18 -0.16
CA MET A 73 2.97 5.26 -0.86
C MET A 73 2.27 5.92 -2.05
N VAL A 74 1.80 7.16 -1.89
CA VAL A 74 1.21 7.96 -2.97
C VAL A 74 2.21 8.13 -4.12
N LEU A 75 3.43 8.55 -3.83
CA LEU A 75 4.48 8.76 -4.83
C LEU A 75 4.89 7.45 -5.51
N ARG A 76 5.11 6.40 -4.72
CA ARG A 76 5.51 5.08 -5.21
C ARG A 76 4.46 4.46 -6.12
N LEU A 77 3.19 4.57 -5.76
CA LEU A 77 2.11 4.06 -6.58
C LEU A 77 1.92 4.88 -7.86
N GLY A 78 2.16 6.19 -7.83
CA GLY A 78 2.20 7.04 -9.03
C GLY A 78 3.27 6.58 -10.02
N GLU A 79 4.49 6.36 -9.53
CA GLU A 79 5.61 5.81 -10.32
C GLU A 79 5.25 4.45 -10.91
N MET A 80 4.80 3.50 -10.09
CA MET A 80 4.49 2.13 -10.51
C MET A 80 3.32 2.03 -11.50
N SER A 81 2.34 2.93 -11.40
CA SER A 81 1.16 2.95 -12.27
C SER A 81 1.29 3.91 -13.46
N ALA A 82 2.40 4.65 -13.55
CA ALA A 82 2.59 5.75 -14.49
C ALA A 82 1.42 6.75 -14.46
N LYS A 83 0.93 7.05 -13.24
CA LYS A 83 -0.16 8.02 -13.02
C LYS A 83 0.36 9.28 -12.34
N PRO A 84 -0.23 10.45 -12.64
CA PRO A 84 0.12 11.69 -11.94
C PRO A 84 -0.12 11.56 -10.43
N THR A 85 0.76 12.16 -9.63
CA THR A 85 0.65 12.20 -8.16
C THR A 85 -0.72 12.69 -7.69
N THR A 86 -1.29 13.69 -8.37
CA THR A 86 -2.62 14.24 -8.08
C THR A 86 -3.73 13.19 -8.20
N TYR A 87 -3.70 12.37 -9.26
CA TYR A 87 -4.65 11.28 -9.44
C TYR A 87 -4.55 10.24 -8.31
N VAL A 88 -3.33 9.92 -7.87
CA VAL A 88 -3.12 8.98 -6.76
C VAL A 88 -3.63 9.55 -5.45
N ILE A 89 -3.43 10.85 -5.19
CA ILE A 89 -4.00 11.55 -4.02
C ILE A 89 -5.52 11.47 -4.02
N GLU A 90 -6.17 11.71 -5.16
CA GLU A 90 -7.63 11.60 -5.27
C GLU A 90 -8.12 10.18 -4.93
N LYS A 91 -7.45 9.16 -5.47
CA LYS A 91 -7.80 7.75 -5.19
C LYS A 91 -7.52 7.36 -3.75
N TYR A 92 -6.42 7.85 -3.16
CA TYR A 92 -6.10 7.69 -1.76
C TYR A 92 -7.21 8.28 -0.88
N LYS A 93 -7.61 9.53 -1.10
CA LYS A 93 -8.68 10.18 -0.33
C LYS A 93 -10.01 9.42 -0.43
N ALA A 94 -10.34 8.90 -1.62
CA ALA A 94 -11.56 8.14 -1.84
C ALA A 94 -11.55 6.72 -1.24
N GLY A 95 -10.37 6.14 -1.00
CA GLY A 95 -10.23 4.70 -0.76
C GLY A 95 -9.23 4.26 0.30
N LYS A 96 -8.61 5.18 1.07
CA LYS A 96 -7.54 4.86 2.05
C LYS A 96 -7.89 3.80 3.09
N HIS A 97 -9.17 3.65 3.42
CA HIS A 97 -9.67 2.62 4.36
C HIS A 97 -9.64 1.18 3.79
N LYS A 98 -9.35 1.00 2.49
CA LYS A 98 -9.34 -0.31 1.81
C LYS A 98 -7.96 -0.96 1.74
N GLY A 99 -6.92 -0.29 2.23
CA GLY A 99 -5.55 -0.77 2.16
C GLY A 99 -4.83 -0.42 0.85
N TRP A 100 -3.50 -0.44 0.91
CA TRP A 100 -2.61 -0.07 -0.19
C TRP A 100 -2.64 -1.05 -1.35
N GLY A 101 -2.83 -2.34 -1.08
CA GLY A 101 -2.95 -3.37 -2.10
C GLY A 101 -4.19 -3.18 -2.96
N SER A 102 -5.32 -2.83 -2.34
CA SER A 102 -6.57 -2.50 -3.05
C SER A 102 -6.40 -1.24 -3.90
N LEU A 103 -5.79 -0.20 -3.34
CA LEU A 103 -5.51 1.03 -4.07
C LEU A 103 -4.60 0.78 -5.28
N ALA A 104 -3.50 0.05 -5.10
CA ALA A 104 -2.59 -0.35 -6.17
C ALA A 104 -3.32 -1.11 -7.29
N GLN A 105 -4.15 -2.09 -6.93
CA GLN A 105 -4.95 -2.86 -7.89
C GLN A 105 -5.91 -1.95 -8.67
N SER A 106 -6.56 -1.00 -8.00
CA SER A 106 -7.50 -0.06 -8.64
C SER A 106 -6.82 0.84 -9.70
N MET A 107 -5.49 0.97 -9.64
CA MET A 107 -4.68 1.75 -10.57
C MET A 107 -3.99 0.89 -11.63
N GLY A 108 -4.32 -0.40 -11.72
CA GLY A 108 -3.82 -1.31 -12.76
C GLY A 108 -2.54 -2.07 -12.37
N ILE A 109 -2.04 -1.91 -11.14
CA ILE A 109 -0.91 -2.71 -10.65
C ILE A 109 -1.43 -4.12 -10.36
N LYS A 110 -1.00 -5.10 -11.18
CA LYS A 110 -1.53 -6.47 -11.11
C LYS A 110 -1.09 -7.15 -9.80
N PRO A 111 -2.02 -7.71 -8.99
CA PRO A 111 -1.66 -8.61 -7.91
C PRO A 111 -0.80 -9.77 -8.43
N GLY A 112 0.28 -10.08 -7.73
CA GLY A 112 1.22 -11.13 -8.16
C GLY A 112 2.27 -10.68 -9.19
N SER A 113 2.21 -9.45 -9.69
CA SER A 113 3.31 -8.88 -10.49
C SER A 113 4.59 -8.75 -9.67
N ARG A 114 5.74 -8.69 -10.36
CA ARG A 114 7.05 -8.52 -9.72
C ARG A 114 7.09 -7.22 -8.91
N GLU A 115 6.53 -6.16 -9.46
CA GLU A 115 6.47 -4.83 -8.90
C GLU A 115 5.57 -4.81 -7.65
N PHE A 116 4.42 -5.49 -7.68
CA PHE A 116 3.55 -5.63 -6.51
C PHE A 116 4.20 -6.46 -5.41
N HIS A 117 4.92 -7.54 -5.75
CA HIS A 117 5.69 -8.32 -4.78
C HIS A 117 6.83 -7.50 -4.16
N ALA A 118 7.53 -6.70 -4.95
CA ALA A 118 8.56 -5.79 -4.46
C ALA A 118 7.97 -4.77 -3.47
N LEU A 119 6.83 -4.16 -3.81
CA LEU A 119 6.13 -3.21 -2.95
C LEU A 119 5.74 -3.82 -1.59
N LYS A 120 5.29 -5.09 -1.57
CA LYS A 120 5.02 -5.82 -0.32
C LYS A 120 6.28 -6.10 0.50
N GLY A 121 7.41 -6.31 -0.17
CA GLY A 121 8.68 -6.67 0.46
C GLY A 121 9.41 -5.51 1.11
N GLY A 122 9.11 -4.26 0.74
CA GLY A 122 9.74 -3.09 1.32
C GLY A 122 9.62 -1.85 0.46
N GLY A 123 9.86 -0.71 1.10
CA GLY A 123 10.13 0.54 0.41
C GLY A 123 11.61 0.69 0.07
N ASP A 124 11.91 1.56 -0.89
CA ASP A 124 13.27 1.80 -1.34
C ASP A 124 13.76 3.25 -1.10
N LEU A 125 13.06 3.95 -0.21
CA LEU A 125 13.37 5.33 0.19
C LEU A 125 14.77 5.49 0.77
N TYR A 126 15.26 4.49 1.51
CA TYR A 126 16.56 4.52 2.20
C TYR A 126 17.59 3.54 1.64
N ASN A 127 17.28 2.83 0.54
CA ASN A 127 18.16 1.79 -0.03
C ASN A 127 19.53 2.31 -0.52
N GLY A 128 19.71 3.63 -0.62
CA GLY A 128 20.99 4.27 -0.93
C GLY A 128 21.89 4.60 0.28
N LYS A 129 21.37 4.58 1.52
CA LYS A 129 22.13 4.95 2.74
C LYS A 129 22.28 3.81 3.75
N ASP A 130 21.38 2.84 3.77
CA ASP A 130 21.41 1.70 4.69
C ASP A 130 21.68 0.38 3.96
N LYS A 131 22.90 0.15 3.45
CA LYS A 131 23.37 -1.22 3.18
C LYS A 131 23.78 -1.89 4.49
N GLY A 132 22.79 -2.11 5.36
CA GLY A 132 22.93 -2.77 6.64
C GLY A 132 21.79 -3.77 6.84
N ASN A 133 21.96 -4.95 6.25
CA ASN A 133 21.33 -6.21 6.68
C ASN A 133 19.78 -6.34 6.58
N GLY A 134 19.32 -7.04 5.54
CA GLY A 134 17.90 -7.38 5.33
C GLY A 134 17.69 -8.70 4.59
N LYS A 135 18.38 -9.76 5.04
CA LYS A 135 18.05 -11.19 4.92
C LYS A 135 17.53 -11.73 3.57
N ASN A 136 18.47 -12.33 2.84
CA ASN A 136 18.27 -13.41 1.89
C ASN A 136 17.30 -14.48 2.46
N ARG A 137 16.18 -14.76 1.78
CA ARG A 137 15.47 -16.04 1.93
C ARG A 137 15.25 -16.68 0.58
N SER A 138 16.16 -17.64 0.36
CA SER A 138 16.24 -18.66 -0.66
C SER A 138 14.91 -19.21 -1.16
N LYS A 139 14.87 -19.34 -2.48
CA LYS A 139 13.88 -19.99 -3.33
C LYS A 139 14.07 -21.50 -3.24
N GLY A 140 13.30 -22.17 -2.39
CA GLY A 140 13.23 -23.64 -2.35
C GLY A 140 12.15 -24.17 -3.29
N LYS A 141 12.52 -24.50 -4.53
CA LYS A 141 11.75 -25.42 -5.37
C LYS A 141 11.96 -26.84 -4.82
N GLY A 142 10.94 -27.43 -4.21
CA GLY A 142 10.88 -28.86 -3.94
C GLY A 142 9.83 -29.49 -4.86
N LYS A 143 10.30 -30.10 -5.94
CA LYS A 143 9.54 -31.04 -6.77
C LYS A 143 10.13 -32.41 -6.45
N VAL A 144 9.41 -33.24 -5.69
CA VAL A 144 9.44 -34.71 -5.73
C VAL A 144 8.11 -35.22 -5.20
#